data_AF-A0A7W7W0L6-F1
#
_entry.id   AF-A0A7W7W0L6-F1
#
_cell.length_a   1.000
_cell.length_b   1.000
_cell.length_c   1.000
_cell.angle_alpha   90.00
_cell.angle_beta   90.00
_cell.angle_gamma   90.00
#
_symmetry.space_group_name_H-M   'P 1'
#
loop_
_entity.id
_entity.type
_entity.pdbx_description
1 polymer ?
#
loop_
_entity_poly.entity_id
_entity_poly.type
_entity_poly.pdbx_seq_one_letter_code
_entity_poly.pdbx_strand_id
1 'polypeptide(L)'
;MDKHLGFGSVSATDGTLVVPPEVRRELGLDKPDAVVEFVVREGEVVLLPRVAVHPNDVWFWEEGQQQAEQEADEELAAGEINAPMTGEEFLSHLEEVTGEKTSEEP
;
A
#
# COMPACT_ATOMS: atom_id res chain seq x y z
N MET A 1 -24.20 8.82 -3.41
CA MET A 1 -25.53 8.24 -3.08
C MET A 1 -25.24 7.05 -2.20
N ASP A 2 -25.83 7.02 -1.02
CA ASP A 2 -25.47 6.01 -0.01
C ASP A 2 -26.04 4.65 -0.38
N LYS A 3 -25.23 3.61 -0.20
CA LYS A 3 -25.59 2.22 -0.52
C LYS A 3 -25.82 1.47 0.79
N HIS A 4 -27.07 1.10 1.05
CA HIS A 4 -27.43 0.28 2.22
C HIS A 4 -27.22 -1.20 1.88
N LEU A 5 -26.09 -1.75 2.32
CA LEU A 5 -25.66 -3.10 1.94
C LEU A 5 -26.19 -4.22 2.83
N GLY A 6 -26.75 -3.91 4.01
CA GLY A 6 -27.32 -4.91 4.91
C GLY A 6 -27.39 -4.45 6.36
N PHE A 7 -27.71 -5.38 7.26
CA PHE A 7 -27.78 -5.14 8.70
C PHE A 7 -26.82 -6.10 9.42
N GLY A 8 -26.00 -5.56 10.33
CA GLY A 8 -25.19 -6.35 11.25
C GLY A 8 -25.90 -6.62 12.57
N SER A 9 -25.37 -7.54 13.35
CA SER A 9 -25.80 -7.78 14.74
C SER A 9 -24.67 -7.47 15.70
N VAL A 10 -25.03 -6.92 16.87
CA VAL A 10 -24.11 -6.78 18.00
C VAL A 10 -24.46 -7.84 19.03
N SER A 11 -23.48 -8.65 19.41
CA SER A 11 -23.63 -9.60 20.50
C SER A 11 -23.79 -8.86 21.82
N ALA A 12 -24.84 -9.18 22.57
CA ALA A 12 -25.15 -8.53 23.84
C ALA A 12 -24.15 -8.88 24.97
N THR A 13 -23.40 -9.98 24.83
CA THR A 13 -22.53 -10.49 25.90
C THR A 13 -21.13 -9.90 25.85
N ASP A 14 -20.55 -9.81 24.65
CA ASP A 14 -19.15 -9.44 24.43
C ASP A 14 -19.00 -8.21 23.51
N GLY A 15 -20.11 -7.68 22.98
CA GLY A 15 -20.10 -6.52 22.08
C GLY A 15 -19.62 -6.83 20.67
N THR A 16 -19.44 -8.11 20.31
CA THR A 16 -18.95 -8.48 18.97
C THR A 16 -19.90 -8.00 17.88
N LEU A 17 -19.40 -7.19 16.94
CA LEU A 17 -20.12 -6.74 15.76
C LEU A 17 -19.90 -7.70 14.60
N VAL A 18 -20.97 -8.29 14.08
CA VAL A 18 -20.91 -9.16 12.89
C VAL A 18 -21.16 -8.33 11.64
N VAL A 19 -20.14 -8.25 10.79
CA VAL A 19 -20.24 -7.60 9.47
C VAL A 19 -20.79 -8.59 8.44
N PRO A 20 -21.90 -8.30 7.75
CA PRO A 20 -22.50 -9.22 6.77
C PRO A 20 -21.56 -9.59 5.60
N PRO A 21 -21.69 -10.80 5.01
CA PRO A 21 -20.80 -11.26 3.94
C PRO A 21 -20.70 -10.33 2.73
N GLU A 22 -21.80 -9.71 2.33
CA GLU A 22 -21.87 -8.75 1.23
C GLU A 22 -21.06 -7.48 1.52
N VAL A 23 -21.09 -6.98 2.75
CA VAL A 23 -20.27 -5.84 3.17
C VAL A 23 -18.80 -6.22 3.19
N ARG A 24 -18.46 -7.43 3.68
CA ARG A 24 -17.07 -7.89 3.72
C ARG A 24 -16.46 -7.98 2.33
N ARG A 25 -17.16 -8.56 1.36
CA ARG A 25 -16.67 -8.67 -0.02
C ARG A 25 -16.54 -7.32 -0.70
N GLU A 26 -17.52 -6.43 -0.52
CA GLU A 26 -17.48 -5.10 -1.13
C GLU A 26 -16.30 -4.27 -0.62
N LEU A 27 -16.01 -4.36 0.69
CA LEU A 27 -14.97 -3.58 1.35
C LEU A 27 -13.62 -4.31 1.48
N GLY A 28 -13.51 -5.53 0.94
CA GLY A 28 -12.29 -6.36 1.03
C GLY A 28 -11.90 -6.78 2.44
N LEU A 29 -12.86 -6.86 3.37
CA LEU A 29 -12.65 -7.29 4.77
C LEU A 29 -12.49 -8.81 4.93
N ASP A 30 -12.55 -9.55 3.82
CA ASP A 30 -12.27 -10.98 3.72
C ASP A 30 -10.79 -11.28 3.40
N LYS A 31 -9.98 -10.25 3.16
CA LYS A 31 -8.53 -10.35 2.98
C LYS A 31 -7.81 -10.58 4.31
N PRO A 32 -6.65 -11.26 4.31
CA PRO A 32 -5.79 -11.31 5.48
C PRO A 32 -5.40 -9.88 5.92
N ASP A 33 -5.24 -9.67 7.22
CA ASP A 33 -4.83 -8.40 7.85
C ASP A 33 -5.77 -7.20 7.62
N ALA A 34 -6.99 -7.44 7.12
CA ALA A 34 -8.01 -6.41 7.05
C ALA A 34 -8.36 -5.93 8.47
N VAL A 35 -8.17 -4.63 8.70
CA VAL A 35 -8.55 -3.98 9.96
C VAL A 35 -9.57 -2.88 9.67
N VAL A 36 -10.34 -2.52 10.70
CA VAL A 36 -11.39 -1.52 10.59
C VAL A 36 -11.16 -0.46 11.65
N GLU A 37 -11.12 0.80 11.22
CA GLU A 37 -11.14 1.95 12.12
C GLU A 37 -12.59 2.33 12.43
N PHE A 38 -12.85 2.61 13.71
CA PHE A 38 -14.12 3.13 14.19
C PHE A 38 -14.01 4.65 14.32
N VAL A 39 -14.83 5.38 13.57
CA VAL A 39 -14.96 6.84 13.67
C VAL A 39 -16.34 7.17 14.21
N VAL A 40 -16.40 7.90 15.32
CA VAL A 40 -17.67 8.40 15.88
C VAL A 40 -17.85 9.85 15.48
N ARG A 41 -18.95 10.18 14.80
CA ARG A 41 -19.29 11.55 14.40
C ARG A 41 -20.79 11.74 14.33
N GLU A 42 -21.28 12.87 14.84
CA GLU A 42 -22.69 13.29 14.70
C GLU A 42 -23.73 12.22 15.13
N GLY A 43 -23.40 11.35 16.08
CA GLY A 43 -24.27 10.26 16.53
C GLY A 43 -24.19 8.97 15.69
N GLU A 44 -23.33 8.95 14.68
CA GLU A 44 -23.05 7.80 13.83
C GLU A 44 -21.70 7.16 14.19
N VAL A 45 -21.61 5.84 13.98
CA VAL A 45 -20.35 5.11 13.87
C VAL A 45 -20.10 4.82 12.40
N VAL A 46 -18.95 5.24 11.91
CA VAL A 46 -18.44 4.93 10.58
C VAL A 46 -17.30 3.92 10.71
N LEU A 47 -17.39 2.86 9.94
CA LEU A 47 -16.37 1.81 9.86
C LEU A 47 -15.56 2.02 8.59
N LEU A 48 -14.29 2.33 8.74
CA LEU A 48 -13.37 2.56 7.62
C LEU A 48 -12.42 1.36 7.49
N PRO A 49 -12.45 0.62 6.38
CA PRO A 49 -11.43 -0.39 6.09
C PRO A 49 -10.05 0.25 6.06
N ARG A 50 -9.09 -0.40 6.70
CA ARG A 50 -7.68 -0.02 6.74
C ARG A 50 -6.84 -1.24 6.37
N VAL A 51 -5.72 -0.98 5.73
CA VAL A 51 -4.67 -1.98 5.54
C VAL A 51 -3.69 -1.83 6.68
N ALA A 52 -3.46 -2.89 7.44
CA ALA A 52 -2.40 -2.90 8.44
C ALA A 52 -1.05 -2.97 7.71
N VAL A 53 -0.19 -1.99 7.96
CA VAL A 53 1.20 -2.01 7.49
C VAL A 53 2.06 -2.50 8.64
N HIS A 54 2.93 -3.48 8.38
CA HIS A 54 3.86 -3.96 9.39
C HIS A 54 4.82 -2.82 9.79
N PRO A 55 5.17 -2.65 11.08
CA PRO A 55 6.01 -1.52 11.52
C PRO A 55 7.34 -1.37 10.77
N ASN A 56 7.95 -2.48 10.36
CA ASN A 56 9.21 -2.46 9.59
C ASN A 56 9.05 -1.98 8.14
N ASP A 57 7.81 -1.88 7.63
CA ASP A 57 7.51 -1.50 6.25
C ASP A 57 6.89 -0.09 6.17
N VAL A 58 6.76 0.61 7.30
CA VAL A 58 6.13 1.95 7.37
C VAL A 58 6.88 2.96 6.49
N TRP A 59 8.20 2.84 6.40
CA TRP A 59 9.04 3.71 5.58
C TRP A 59 8.64 3.68 4.09
N PHE A 60 8.10 2.56 3.59
CA PHE A 60 7.65 2.45 2.20
C PHE A 60 6.42 3.33 1.92
N TRP A 61 5.63 3.61 2.95
CA TRP A 61 4.40 4.41 2.85
C TRP A 61 4.63 5.90 3.14
N GLU A 62 5.87 6.34 3.30
CA GLU A 62 6.20 7.76 3.39
C GLU A 62 5.91 8.45 2.05
N GLU A 63 5.45 9.71 2.11
CA GLU A 63 4.97 10.45 0.93
C GLU A 63 6.02 10.51 -0.20
N GLY A 64 7.30 10.69 0.15
CA GLY A 64 8.38 10.72 -0.84
C GLY A 64 8.57 9.39 -1.58
N GLN A 65 8.42 8.26 -0.89
CA GLN A 65 8.55 6.94 -1.52
C GLN A 65 7.36 6.64 -2.43
N GLN A 66 6.15 6.97 -1.99
CA GLN A 66 4.95 6.78 -2.82
C GLN A 66 4.96 7.67 -4.07
N GLN A 67 5.53 8.88 -3.99
CA GLN A 67 5.75 9.73 -5.17
C GLN A 67 6.76 9.11 -6.13
N ALA A 68 7.90 8.63 -5.62
CA ALA A 68 8.91 7.96 -6.44
C ALA A 68 8.38 6.69 -7.13
N GLU A 69 7.56 5.89 -6.43
CA GLU A 69 6.88 4.72 -7.03
C GLU A 69 5.90 5.14 -8.14
N GLN A 70 5.14 6.22 -7.92
CA GLN A 70 4.24 6.73 -8.95
C GLN A 70 4.99 7.24 -10.19
N GLU A 71 6.09 7.97 -10.00
CA GLU A 71 6.96 8.43 -11.09
C GLU A 71 7.53 7.23 -11.87
N ALA A 72 8.01 6.20 -11.18
CA ALA A 72 8.53 4.98 -11.81
C ALA A 72 7.45 4.22 -12.61
N ASP A 73 6.23 4.12 -12.08
CA ASP A 73 5.09 3.52 -12.80
C ASP A 73 4.73 4.32 -14.08
N GLU A 74 4.82 5.65 -14.01
CA GLU A 74 4.59 6.53 -15.16
C GLU A 74 5.69 6.36 -16.23
N GLU A 75 6.97 6.31 -15.84
CA GLU A 75 8.10 6.02 -16.73
C GLU A 75 7.95 4.63 -17.39
N LEU A 76 7.58 3.60 -16.61
CA LEU A 76 7.30 2.26 -17.11
C LEU A 76 6.17 2.25 -18.14
N ALA A 77 5.07 2.95 -17.86
CA ALA A 77 3.93 3.07 -18.77
C ALA A 77 4.27 3.84 -20.06
N ALA A 78 5.15 4.84 -19.96
CA ALA A 78 5.68 5.60 -21.09
C ALA A 78 6.75 4.83 -21.89
N GLY A 79 7.28 3.73 -21.35
CA GLY A 79 8.37 2.97 -21.94
C GLY A 79 9.72 3.64 -21.80
N GLU A 80 9.86 4.56 -20.85
CA GLU A 80 11.09 5.30 -20.51
C GLU A 80 12.01 4.44 -19.64
N ILE A 81 12.27 3.21 -20.09
CA ILE A 81 13.12 2.25 -19.39
C ILE A 81 14.40 1.97 -20.17
N ASN A 82 15.46 1.72 -19.42
CA ASN A 82 16.70 1.23 -20.00
C ASN A 82 16.50 -0.13 -20.66
N ALA A 83 17.27 -0.38 -21.72
CA ALA A 83 17.30 -1.70 -22.35
C ALA A 83 17.81 -2.76 -21.34
N PRO A 84 17.46 -4.05 -21.52
CA PRO A 84 18.01 -5.11 -20.69
C PRO A 84 19.54 -5.09 -20.72
N MET A 85 20.15 -5.09 -19.54
CA MET A 85 21.60 -5.10 -19.34
C MET A 85 22.04 -6.44 -18.72
N THR A 86 23.26 -6.84 -19.01
CA THR A 86 23.97 -7.87 -18.23
C THR A 86 24.34 -7.32 -16.85
N GLY A 87 24.69 -8.21 -15.92
CA GLY A 87 25.09 -7.79 -14.56
C GLY A 87 26.31 -6.86 -14.56
N GLU A 88 27.27 -7.09 -15.45
CA GLU A 88 28.47 -6.23 -15.58
C GLU A 88 28.10 -4.84 -16.11
N GLU A 89 27.27 -4.78 -17.16
CA GLU A 89 26.79 -3.52 -17.72
C GLU A 89 25.98 -2.70 -16.70
N PHE A 90 25.17 -3.36 -15.87
CA PHE A 90 24.42 -2.70 -14.81
C PHE A 90 25.34 -2.09 -13.75
N LEU A 91 26.37 -2.82 -13.30
CA LEU A 91 27.32 -2.32 -12.30
C LEU A 91 28.10 -1.12 -12.84
N SER A 92 28.60 -1.18 -14.08
CA SER A 92 29.28 -0.04 -14.71
C SER A 92 28.36 1.17 -14.85
N HIS A 93 27.09 0.97 -15.21
CA HIS A 93 26.12 2.05 -15.27
C HIS A 93 25.87 2.69 -13.89
N LEU A 94 25.78 1.88 -12.84
CA LEU A 94 25.61 2.38 -11.48
C LEU A 94 26.80 3.24 -11.03
N GLU A 95 28.04 2.79 -11.29
CA GLU A 95 29.26 3.56 -11.01
C GLU A 95 29.30 4.92 -11.73
N GLU A 96 28.84 4.95 -12.99
CA GLU A 96 28.73 6.19 -13.76
C GLU A 96 27.72 7.17 -13.16
N VAL A 97 26.58 6.67 -12.68
CA VAL A 97 25.49 7.48 -12.12
C VAL A 97 25.79 7.96 -10.69
N THR A 98 26.44 7.13 -9.86
CA THR A 98 26.82 7.50 -8.49
C THR A 98 28.06 8.39 -8.43
N GLY A 99 28.82 8.48 -9.52
CA GLY A 99 30.06 9.26 -9.59
C GLY A 99 31.22 8.62 -8.82
N GLU A 100 31.05 7.40 -8.31
CA GLU A 100 32.14 6.58 -7.77
C GLU A 100 32.97 6.04 -8.94
N LYS A 101 33.85 6.90 -9.49
CA LYS A 101 34.98 6.38 -10.27
C LYS A 101 35.90 5.67 -9.30
N THR A 102 35.86 4.35 -9.29
CA THR A 102 36.86 3.52 -8.61
C THR A 102 38.23 3.96 -9.11
N SER A 103 38.93 4.74 -8.29
CA SER A 103 40.31 5.11 -8.50
C SER A 103 41.17 3.87 -8.25
N GLU A 104 41.26 3.00 -9.25
CA GLU A 104 42.27 1.97 -9.30
C GLU A 104 43.52 2.59 -9.94
N GLU A 105 44.50 2.92 -9.10
CA GLU A 105 45.88 3.19 -9.48
C GLU A 105 46.80 2.15 -8.81
N PRO A 106 48.00 1.90 -9.36
CA PRO A 106 48.43 0.61 -9.94
C PRO A 106 49.17 -0.34 -8.99
#